data_AF-H0T412-F1
#
_entry.id   AF-H0T412-F1
#
_cell.length_a   1.000
_cell.length_b   1.000
_cell.length_c   1.000
_cell.angle_alpha   90.00
_cell.angle_beta   90.00
_cell.angle_gamma   90.00
#
_symmetry.space_group_name_H-M   'P 1'
#
loop_
_entity.id
_entity.type
_entity.pdbx_description
1 polymer ?
#
loop_
_entity_poly.entity_id
_entity_poly.type
_entity_poly.pdbx_seq_one_letter_code
_entity_poly.pdbx_strand_id
1 'polypeptide(L)'
;MMSKVDMSRLNLRTSDAVSAVPPARSQTSLPAEPTEEDRSKDAFFAQVGEIAEAMIARHGNEFAIGTLVLAAKFVAEGRSLVSRGAEAGEAAGAAKPV
;
A
#
# COMPACT_ATOMS: atom_id res chain seq x y z
N MET A 1 -62.27 0.26 -53.94
CA MET A 1 -61.08 1.14 -53.90
C MET A 1 -59.98 0.37 -53.18
N MET A 2 -58.91 0.01 -53.89
CA MET A 2 -57.89 -0.97 -53.46
C MET A 2 -57.16 -0.55 -52.18
N SER A 3 -57.08 -1.47 -51.21
CA SER A 3 -56.08 -1.42 -50.13
C SER A 3 -54.70 -1.66 -50.73
N LYS A 4 -53.85 -0.63 -50.69
CA LYS A 4 -52.44 -0.73 -51.03
C LYS A 4 -51.71 -1.37 -49.85
N VAL A 5 -51.33 -2.63 -50.04
CA VAL A 5 -50.16 -3.34 -49.50
C VAL A 5 -49.34 -2.55 -48.46
N ASP A 6 -49.41 -2.97 -47.19
CA ASP A 6 -48.45 -2.54 -46.18
C ASP A 6 -47.29 -3.54 -46.10
N MET A 7 -46.20 -3.14 -46.76
CA MET A 7 -44.96 -3.86 -46.98
C MET A 7 -44.04 -3.74 -45.74
N SER A 8 -44.56 -4.12 -44.57
CA SER A 8 -43.87 -3.95 -43.28
C SER A 8 -43.68 -5.26 -42.49
N ARG A 9 -43.92 -6.42 -43.12
CA ARG A 9 -43.88 -7.76 -42.47
C ARG A 9 -42.61 -8.58 -42.70
N LEU A 10 -41.50 -7.94 -43.03
CA LEU A 10 -40.23 -8.62 -43.28
C LEU A 10 -39.09 -7.85 -42.62
N ASN A 11 -38.91 -7.97 -41.30
CA ASN A 11 -37.62 -7.82 -40.61
C ASN A 11 -37.75 -8.02 -39.09
N LEU A 12 -38.30 -9.15 -38.65
CA LEU A 12 -38.19 -9.54 -37.24
C LEU A 12 -37.94 -11.04 -37.08
N ARG A 13 -36.83 -11.48 -37.68
CA ARG A 13 -36.25 -12.78 -37.34
C ARG A 13 -34.75 -12.60 -37.19
N THR A 14 -34.25 -13.05 -36.05
CA THR A 14 -32.84 -13.17 -35.67
C THR A 14 -32.21 -11.88 -35.15
N SER A 15 -32.00 -11.79 -33.83
CA SER A 15 -30.67 -12.00 -33.24
C SER A 15 -30.74 -11.94 -31.71
N ASP A 16 -30.07 -12.93 -31.12
CA ASP A 16 -29.39 -12.92 -29.83
C ASP A 16 -30.16 -12.66 -28.52
N ALA A 17 -30.39 -13.78 -27.85
CA ALA A 17 -29.80 -14.08 -26.55
C ALA A 17 -29.84 -12.96 -25.50
N VAL A 18 -30.76 -13.15 -24.55
CA VAL A 18 -30.61 -12.75 -23.16
C VAL A 18 -29.17 -13.00 -22.70
N SER A 19 -28.34 -11.95 -22.71
CA SER A 19 -27.20 -11.81 -21.82
C SER A 19 -27.68 -10.89 -20.71
N ALA A 20 -28.36 -11.49 -19.73
CA ALA A 20 -28.65 -10.83 -18.48
C ALA A 20 -27.33 -10.67 -17.73
N VAL A 21 -26.58 -9.62 -18.05
CA VAL A 21 -25.53 -9.10 -17.18
C VAL A 21 -26.23 -8.69 -15.88
N PRO A 22 -25.97 -9.34 -14.73
CA PRO A 22 -26.47 -8.84 -13.47
C PRO A 22 -25.87 -7.44 -13.25
N PRO A 23 -26.62 -6.44 -12.77
CA PRO A 23 -26.02 -5.17 -12.41
C PRO A 23 -24.97 -5.48 -11.34
N ALA A 24 -23.72 -5.16 -11.65
CA ALA A 24 -22.63 -5.20 -10.70
C ALA A 24 -23.13 -4.46 -9.45
N ARG A 25 -23.29 -5.20 -8.34
CA ARG A 25 -23.55 -4.60 -7.04
C ARG A 25 -22.40 -3.61 -6.83
N SER A 26 -22.69 -2.32 -6.92
CA SER A 26 -21.87 -1.29 -6.31
C SER A 26 -21.83 -1.63 -4.82
N GLN A 27 -20.84 -2.43 -4.43
CA GLN A 27 -20.40 -2.50 -3.06
C GLN A 27 -19.79 -1.14 -2.78
N THR A 28 -20.65 -0.18 -2.43
CA THR A 28 -20.24 0.92 -1.57
C THR A 28 -19.93 0.27 -0.24
N SER A 29 -18.74 -0.31 -0.13
CA SER A 29 -18.13 -0.57 1.17
C SER A 29 -18.00 0.80 1.81
N LEU A 30 -18.91 1.12 2.75
CA LEU A 30 -18.74 2.28 3.60
C LEU A 30 -17.31 2.19 4.18
N PRO A 31 -16.56 3.31 4.26
CA PRO A 31 -15.25 3.28 4.87
C PRO A 31 -15.39 2.69 6.27
N ALA A 32 -14.74 1.56 6.51
CA ALA A 32 -14.74 0.95 7.82
C ALA A 32 -14.11 1.96 8.78
N GLU A 33 -14.79 2.25 9.90
CA GLU A 33 -14.22 3.04 10.98
C GLU A 33 -12.86 2.42 11.37
N PRO A 34 -11.79 3.22 11.48
CA PRO A 34 -10.46 2.70 11.73
C PRO A 34 -10.46 1.96 13.06
N THR A 35 -10.02 0.71 13.01
CA THR A 35 -9.91 -0.14 14.20
C THR A 35 -8.83 0.38 15.13
N GLU A 36 -8.82 -0.08 16.38
CA GLU A 36 -7.73 0.24 17.32
C GLU A 36 -6.37 -0.25 16.78
N GLU A 37 -6.37 -1.38 16.07
CA GLU A 37 -5.19 -1.91 15.41
C GLU A 37 -4.70 -0.98 14.28
N ASP A 38 -5.62 -0.44 13.47
CA ASP A 38 -5.27 0.50 12.40
C ASP A 38 -4.65 1.79 12.98
N ARG A 39 -5.23 2.34 14.05
CA ARG A 39 -4.66 3.52 14.72
C ARG A 39 -3.27 3.24 15.30
N SER A 40 -3.07 2.05 15.86
CA SER A 40 -1.76 1.64 16.38
C SER A 40 -0.72 1.56 15.27
N LYS A 41 -1.07 0.96 14.11
CA LYS A 41 -0.19 0.89 12.93
C LYS A 41 0.14 2.27 12.38
N ASP A 42 -0.87 3.15 12.24
CA ASP A 42 -0.68 4.52 11.77
C ASP A 42 0.27 5.32 12.67
N ALA A 43 0.19 5.14 14.00
CA ALA A 43 1.12 5.78 14.93
C ALA A 43 2.58 5.36 14.69
N PHE A 44 2.84 4.09 14.35
CA PHE A 44 4.19 3.64 13.99
C PHE A 44 4.63 4.21 12.64
N PHE A 45 3.74 4.29 11.64
CA PHE A 45 4.07 4.93 10.37
C PHE A 45 4.46 6.40 10.55
N ALA A 46 3.75 7.14 11.40
CA ALA A 46 4.08 8.52 11.73
C ALA A 46 5.48 8.63 12.36
N GLN A 47 5.78 7.80 13.37
CA GLN A 47 7.10 7.80 14.02
C GLN A 47 8.23 7.45 13.06
N VAL A 48 8.03 6.46 12.18
CA VAL A 48 9.03 6.11 11.16
C VAL A 48 9.26 7.27 10.20
N GLY A 49 8.20 8.00 9.82
CA GLY A 49 8.29 9.21 9.00
C GLY A 49 9.11 10.31 9.67
N GLU A 50 8.85 10.61 10.94
CA GLU A 50 9.59 11.61 11.71
C GLU A 50 11.10 11.28 11.79
N ILE A 51 11.43 10.00 12.02
CA ILE A 51 12.82 9.54 12.03
C ILE A 51 13.46 9.68 10.65
N ALA A 52 12.74 9.31 9.59
CA ALA A 52 13.22 9.44 8.22
C ALA A 52 13.53 10.91 7.89
N GLU A 53 12.64 11.84 8.21
CA GLU A 53 12.86 13.28 8.03
C GLU A 53 14.07 13.78 8.82
N ALA A 54 14.24 13.35 10.08
CA ALA A 54 15.41 13.69 10.87
C ALA A 54 16.72 13.17 10.25
N MET A 55 16.69 11.98 9.64
CA MET A 55 17.83 11.42 8.92
C MET A 55 18.13 12.19 7.64
N ILE A 56 17.10 12.53 6.86
CA ILE A 56 17.23 13.33 5.63
C ILE A 56 17.83 14.69 5.94
N ALA A 57 17.32 15.38 6.96
CA ALA A 57 17.79 16.71 7.35
C ALA A 57 19.28 16.72 7.76
N ARG A 58 19.78 15.64 8.37
CA ARG A 58 21.15 15.56 8.90
C ARG A 58 22.16 14.94 7.94
N HIS A 59 21.73 13.99 7.11
CA HIS A 59 22.63 13.12 6.35
C HIS A 59 22.21 12.95 4.88
N GLY A 60 21.05 13.45 4.48
CA GLY A 60 20.55 13.37 3.12
C GLY A 60 19.68 12.14 2.84
N ASN A 61 19.03 12.18 1.68
CA ASN A 61 17.99 11.23 1.28
C ASN A 61 18.52 9.79 1.09
N GLU A 62 19.66 9.64 0.41
CA GLU A 62 20.28 8.32 0.15
C GLU A 62 20.61 7.57 1.44
N PHE A 63 21.10 8.28 2.46
CA PHE A 63 21.41 7.70 3.77
C PHE A 63 20.14 7.23 4.49
N ALA A 64 19.08 8.04 4.46
CA ALA A 64 17.80 7.72 5.08
C ALA A 64 17.20 6.45 4.47
N ILE A 65 17.11 6.40 3.13
CA ILE A 65 16.60 5.24 2.40
C ILE A 65 17.43 3.99 2.72
N GLY A 66 18.75 4.07 2.59
CA GLY A 66 19.63 2.92 2.81
C GLY A 66 19.49 2.30 4.21
N THR A 67 19.38 3.15 5.24
CA THR A 67 19.22 2.68 6.61
C THR A 67 17.85 2.05 6.86
N LEU A 68 16.76 2.62 6.33
CA LEU A 68 15.41 2.07 6.49
C LEU A 68 15.25 0.73 5.76
N VAL A 69 15.80 0.62 4.54
CA VAL A 69 15.85 -0.66 3.80
C VAL A 69 16.66 -1.70 4.56
N LEU A 70 17.80 -1.30 5.15
CA LEU A 70 18.60 -2.20 5.97
C LEU A 70 17.81 -2.67 7.20
N ALA A 71 17.14 -1.76 7.91
CA ALA A 71 16.29 -2.08 9.05
C ALA A 71 15.20 -3.09 8.68
N ALA A 72 14.49 -2.86 7.56
CA ALA A 72 13.49 -3.77 7.04
C ALA A 72 14.06 -5.18 6.76
N LYS A 73 15.27 -5.27 6.20
CA LYS A 73 15.96 -6.55 6.00
C LYS A 73 16.20 -7.30 7.32
N PHE A 74 16.67 -6.63 8.37
CA PHE A 74 16.87 -7.27 9.67
C PHE A 74 15.57 -7.79 10.26
N VAL A 75 14.49 -7.02 10.15
CA VAL A 75 13.15 -7.44 10.58
C VAL A 75 12.71 -8.70 9.82
N ALA A 76 12.89 -8.72 8.49
CA ALA A 76 12.55 -9.87 7.66
C ALA A 76 13.37 -11.13 8.01
N GLU A 77 14.61 -10.95 8.45
CA GLU A 77 15.50 -12.04 8.90
C GLU A 77 15.28 -12.42 10.38
N GLY A 78 14.37 -11.77 11.10
CA GLY A 78 14.12 -12.01 12.53
C GLY A 78 15.27 -11.59 13.44
N ARG A 79 16.16 -10.70 12.98
CA ARG A 79 17.34 -10.23 13.73
C ARG A 79 17.05 -8.91 14.45
N SER A 80 17.53 -8.78 15.69
CA SER A 80 17.42 -7.52 16.45
C SER A 80 18.42 -6.48 15.95
N LEU A 81 17.93 -5.25 15.73
CA LEU A 81 18.76 -4.09 15.38
C LEU A 81 19.48 -3.50 16.61
N VAL A 82 18.94 -3.70 17.81
CA VAL A 82 19.44 -3.08 19.06
C VAL A 82 20.80 -3.65 19.46
N SER A 83 21.05 -4.93 19.18
CA SER A 83 22.29 -5.61 19.58
C SER A 83 23.54 -5.11 18.87
N ARG A 84 23.42 -4.44 17.71
CA ARG A 84 24.58 -3.92 16.97
C ARG A 84 25.11 -2.58 17.51
N GLY A 85 24.24 -1.77 18.11
CA GLY A 85 24.64 -0.48 18.71
C GLY A 85 25.48 -0.66 19.98
N ALA A 86 25.23 -1.72 20.74
CA ALA A 86 25.99 -2.06 21.95
C ALA A 86 27.45 -2.43 21.62
N GLU A 87 27.66 -3.28 20.60
CA GLU A 87 29.00 -3.73 20.21
C GLU A 87 29.84 -2.62 19.53
N ALA A 88 29.20 -1.66 18.86
CA ALA A 88 29.89 -0.53 18.22
C ALA A 88 30.28 0.57 19.23
N GLY A 89 29.57 0.68 20.36
CA GLY A 89 29.89 1.61 21.45
C GLY A 89 31.06 1.15 22.32
N GLU A 90 31.24 -0.16 22.50
CA GLU A 90 32.37 -0.75 23.25
C GLU A 90 33.71 -0.55 22.53
N ALA A 91 33.73 -0.60 21.19
CA ALA A 91 34.95 -0.40 20.40
C ALA A 91 35.46 1.06 20.41
N ALA A 92 34.59 2.05 20.66
CA ALA A 92 34.96 3.47 20.71
C ALA A 92 35.51 3.91 22.09
N GLY A 93 35.28 3.13 23.15
CA GLY A 93 35.81 3.38 24.50
C GLY A 93 37.22 2.82 24.77
N ALA A 94 37.77 2.02 23.84
CA ALA A 94 39.06 1.35 24.02
C ALA A 94 40.27 2.14 23.46
N ALA A 95 40.07 3.33 22.88
CA ALA A 95 41.15 4.23 22.48
C ALA A 95 41.68 4.98 23.72
N LYS A 96 42.56 4.30 24.45
CA LYS A 96 43.32 4.75 25.63
C LYS A 96 44.01 6.11 25.39
N PRO A 97 44.07 7.03 26.39
CA PRO A 97 44.81 8.28 26.27
C PRO A 97 46.32 7.99 26.27
N VAL A 98 47.06 8.70 25.43
CA VAL A 98 48.52 8.86 25.50
C VAL A 98 48.87 10.34 25.50
#